data_AF-A0A0N4XFH1-F1
#
_entry.id   AF-A0A0N4XFH1-F1
#
_cell.length_a   1.000
_cell.length_b   1.000
_cell.length_c   1.000
_cell.angle_alpha   90.00
_cell.angle_beta   90.00
_cell.angle_gamma   90.00
#
_symmetry.space_group_name_H-M   'P 1'
#
loop_
_entity.id
_entity.type
_entity.pdbx_description
1 polymer ?
#
loop_
_entity_poly.entity_id
_entity_poly.type
_entity_poly.pdbx_seq_one_letter_code
_entity_poly.pdbx_strand_id
1 'polypeptide(L)'
;MFVKASLVLALVCVAFAQQNTPPAPSECDICEHLIAQARHHFNNNVNNEQALKKELLMECQHLPPQEGANAEQTCIDMVNNNIDKIFSDIQAGDRDGQTCYDIGACTSIPTFQTRPPHTRPTRAAGTL
;
A
#
# COMPACT_ATOMS: atom_id res chain seq x y z
N MET A 1 50.12 12.95 -6.55
CA MET A 1 48.79 13.24 -7.15
C MET A 1 47.77 12.10 -6.97
N PHE A 2 48.19 10.86 -6.72
CA PHE A 2 47.30 9.69 -6.60
C PHE A 2 46.48 9.59 -5.30
N VAL A 3 46.97 10.16 -4.17
CA VAL A 3 46.26 10.09 -2.87
C VAL A 3 44.97 10.90 -2.85
N LYS A 4 44.90 11.99 -3.63
CA LYS A 4 43.71 12.86 -3.72
C LYS A 4 42.56 12.21 -4.51
N ALA A 5 42.88 11.39 -5.51
CA ALA A 5 41.87 10.69 -6.31
C ALA A 5 41.18 9.56 -5.51
N SER A 6 41.91 8.88 -4.62
CA SER A 6 41.36 7.80 -3.78
C SER A 6 40.39 8.31 -2.70
N LEU A 7 40.64 9.50 -2.13
CA LEU A 7 39.74 10.13 -1.15
C LEU A 7 38.40 10.56 -1.75
N VAL A 8 38.41 11.04 -3.00
CA VAL A 8 37.18 11.45 -3.70
C VAL A 8 36.35 10.22 -4.07
N LEU A 9 36.97 9.11 -4.47
CA LEU A 9 36.27 7.87 -4.81
C LEU A 9 35.56 7.25 -3.59
N ALA A 10 36.19 7.30 -2.41
CA ALA A 10 35.60 6.79 -1.18
C ALA A 10 34.38 7.60 -0.73
N LEU A 11 34.42 8.94 -0.84
CA LEU A 11 33.31 9.82 -0.43
C LEU A 11 32.08 9.68 -1.34
N VAL A 12 32.28 9.43 -2.63
CA VAL A 12 31.20 9.20 -3.60
C VAL A 12 30.44 7.90 -3.27
N CYS A 13 31.13 6.84 -2.83
CA CYS A 13 30.47 5.59 -2.44
C CYS A 13 29.58 5.73 -1.18
N VAL A 14 29.93 6.60 -0.23
CA VAL A 14 29.11 6.80 0.99
C VAL A 14 27.83 7.61 0.68
N ALA A 15 27.90 8.57 -0.25
CA ALA A 15 26.75 9.38 -0.63
C ALA A 15 25.64 8.57 -1.36
N PHE A 16 26.01 7.54 -2.14
CA PHE A 16 25.05 6.68 -2.83
C PHE A 16 24.41 5.61 -1.94
N ALA A 17 25.00 5.30 -0.78
CA ALA A 17 24.47 4.32 0.17
C ALA A 17 23.30 4.87 1.02
N GLN A 18 23.10 6.19 1.02
CA GLN A 18 22.00 6.85 1.72
C GLN A 18 20.86 7.17 0.75
N GLN A 19 20.44 6.20 -0.06
CA GLN A 19 19.11 6.30 -0.64
C GLN A 19 18.13 6.09 0.51
N ASN A 20 17.49 7.18 0.95
CA ASN A 20 16.36 7.14 1.87
C ASN A 20 15.26 6.29 1.23
N THR A 21 15.30 4.97 1.42
CA THR A 21 14.18 4.10 1.08
C THR A 21 13.04 4.53 2.00
N PRO A 22 11.86 4.89 1.47
CA PRO A 22 10.68 5.09 2.30
C PRO A 22 10.54 3.88 3.23
N PRO A 23 10.12 4.06 4.49
CA PRO A 23 9.82 2.93 5.35
C PRO A 23 8.83 2.01 4.63
N ALA A 24 8.96 0.71 4.87
CA ALA A 24 7.94 -0.23 4.40
C ALA A 24 6.56 0.24 4.90
N PRO A 25 5.51 0.12 4.08
CA PRO A 25 4.14 0.44 4.46
C PRO A 25 3.75 -0.34 5.70
N SER A 26 2.95 0.30 6.55
CA SER A 26 2.37 -0.33 7.73
C SER A 26 1.21 -1.26 7.34
N GLU A 27 0.80 -2.14 8.26
CA GLU A 27 -0.44 -2.92 8.10
C GLU A 27 -1.65 -2.02 7.86
N CYS A 28 -1.68 -0.83 8.47
CA CYS A 28 -2.71 0.16 8.24
C CYS A 28 -2.73 0.66 6.79
N ASP A 29 -1.56 0.99 6.21
CA ASP A 29 -1.45 1.44 4.81
C ASP A 29 -1.91 0.36 3.83
N ILE A 30 -1.54 -0.91 4.10
CA ILE A 30 -1.99 -2.07 3.31
C ILE A 30 -3.50 -2.21 3.40
N CYS A 31 -4.07 -2.10 4.62
CA CYS A 31 -5.50 -2.18 4.80
C CYS A 31 -6.24 -1.07 4.06
N GLU A 32 -5.83 0.19 4.19
CA GLU A 32 -6.51 1.30 3.52
C GLU A 32 -6.49 1.13 1.99
N HIS A 33 -5.37 0.65 1.45
CA HIS A 33 -5.30 0.29 0.03
C HIS A 33 -6.29 -0.83 -0.32
N LEU A 34 -6.31 -1.90 0.46
CA LEU A 34 -7.17 -3.06 0.26
C LEU A 34 -8.64 -2.67 0.28
N ILE A 35 -9.09 -1.87 1.25
CA ILE A 35 -10.50 -1.44 1.35
C ILE A 35 -10.88 -0.51 0.19
N ALA A 36 -9.97 0.35 -0.25
CA ALA A 36 -10.20 1.17 -1.44
C ALA A 36 -10.41 0.31 -2.70
N GLN A 37 -9.62 -0.76 -2.88
CA GLN A 37 -9.82 -1.71 -3.98
C GLN A 37 -11.14 -2.48 -3.81
N ALA A 38 -11.47 -2.89 -2.59
CA ALA A 38 -12.71 -3.59 -2.31
C ALA A 38 -13.93 -2.76 -2.70
N ARG A 39 -13.93 -1.47 -2.36
CA ARG A 39 -14.97 -0.51 -2.78
C ARG A 39 -14.99 -0.31 -4.30
N HIS A 40 -13.82 -0.23 -4.93
CA HIS A 40 -13.73 -0.12 -6.38
C HIS A 40 -14.41 -1.32 -7.06
N HIS A 41 -14.07 -2.54 -6.67
CA HIS A 41 -14.65 -3.78 -7.21
C HIS A 41 -16.16 -3.86 -6.94
N PHE A 42 -16.58 -3.55 -5.70
CA PHE A 42 -18.01 -3.54 -5.34
C PHE A 42 -18.83 -2.57 -6.20
N ASN A 43 -18.31 -1.35 -6.41
CA ASN A 43 -18.93 -0.35 -7.27
C ASN A 43 -18.91 -0.73 -8.76
N ASN A 44 -18.07 -1.69 -9.16
CA ASN A 44 -18.00 -2.26 -10.51
C ASN A 44 -18.72 -3.61 -10.62
N ASN A 45 -19.75 -3.83 -9.78
CA ASN A 45 -20.65 -4.99 -9.80
C ASN A 45 -20.07 -6.29 -9.23
N VAL A 46 -18.98 -6.25 -8.46
CA VAL A 46 -18.52 -7.40 -7.67
C VAL A 46 -19.26 -7.40 -6.32
N ASN A 47 -20.55 -7.75 -6.36
CA ASN A 47 -21.48 -7.66 -5.22
C ASN A 47 -21.73 -9.01 -4.51
N ASN A 48 -20.82 -9.96 -4.69
CA ASN A 48 -20.81 -11.26 -4.02
C ASN A 48 -19.52 -11.38 -3.20
N GLU A 49 -19.62 -11.80 -1.95
CA GLU A 49 -18.49 -11.89 -1.02
C GLU A 49 -17.35 -12.75 -1.55
N GLN A 50 -17.65 -13.94 -2.07
CA GLN A 50 -16.64 -14.86 -2.60
C GLN A 50 -15.98 -14.30 -3.87
N ALA A 51 -16.74 -13.59 -4.72
CA ALA A 51 -16.20 -12.91 -5.88
C ALA A 51 -15.29 -11.75 -5.45
N LEU A 52 -15.71 -10.95 -4.46
CA LEU A 52 -14.89 -9.87 -3.91
C LEU A 52 -13.60 -10.41 -3.29
N LYS A 53 -13.70 -11.49 -2.50
CA LYS A 53 -12.53 -12.17 -1.93
C LYS A 53 -11.52 -12.54 -3.01
N LYS A 54 -12.00 -13.10 -4.12
CA LYS A 54 -11.13 -13.49 -5.24
C LYS A 54 -10.43 -12.27 -5.84
N GLU A 55 -11.15 -11.19 -6.11
CA GLU A 55 -10.56 -9.95 -6.63
C GLU A 55 -9.51 -9.40 -5.67
N LEU A 56 -9.81 -9.33 -4.37
CA LEU A 56 -8.87 -8.84 -3.36
C LEU A 56 -7.61 -9.70 -3.23
N LEU A 57 -7.73 -11.03 -3.30
CA LEU A 57 -6.56 -11.91 -3.32
C LEU A 57 -5.70 -11.69 -4.58
N MET A 58 -6.31 -11.36 -5.72
CA MET A 58 -5.57 -10.97 -6.91
C MET A 58 -4.87 -9.62 -6.72
N GLU A 59 -5.51 -8.62 -6.11
CA GLU A 59 -4.85 -7.35 -5.78
C GLU A 59 -3.62 -7.56 -4.88
N CYS A 60 -3.72 -8.44 -3.88
CA CYS A 60 -2.59 -8.75 -3.00
C CYS A 60 -1.37 -9.30 -3.74
N GLN A 61 -1.57 -10.09 -4.80
CA GLN A 61 -0.48 -10.65 -5.63
C GLN A 61 0.16 -9.61 -6.56
N HIS A 62 -0.50 -8.47 -6.77
CA HIS A 62 0.00 -7.37 -7.61
C HIS A 62 0.52 -6.20 -6.78
N LEU A 63 0.75 -6.40 -5.48
CA LEU A 63 1.38 -5.38 -4.65
C LEU A 63 2.79 -5.05 -5.17
N PRO A 64 3.15 -3.75 -5.22
CA PRO A 64 4.46 -3.37 -5.68
C PRO A 64 5.60 -3.89 -4.77
N PRO A 65 6.79 -4.23 -5.32
CA PRO A 65 7.91 -4.74 -4.51
C PRO A 65 8.37 -3.77 -3.41
N GLN A 66 8.17 -2.47 -3.60
CA GLN A 66 8.50 -1.46 -2.59
C GLN A 66 7.64 -1.51 -1.32
N GLU A 67 6.54 -2.27 -1.33
CA GLU A 67 5.71 -2.49 -0.14
C GLU A 67 6.39 -3.43 0.87
N GLY A 68 7.53 -4.02 0.52
CA GLY A 68 8.33 -4.85 1.41
C GLY A 68 8.04 -6.35 1.23
N ALA A 69 9.00 -7.17 1.69
CA ALA A 69 9.03 -8.62 1.39
C ALA A 69 7.81 -9.41 1.92
N ASN A 70 7.10 -8.87 2.92
CA ASN A 70 5.97 -9.54 3.57
C ASN A 70 4.61 -8.93 3.22
N ALA A 71 4.57 -7.90 2.37
CA ALA A 71 3.33 -7.16 2.08
C ALA A 71 2.25 -8.04 1.44
N GLU A 72 2.63 -8.88 0.47
CA GLU A 72 1.72 -9.83 -0.18
C GLU A 72 1.08 -10.77 0.84
N GLN A 73 1.89 -11.43 1.68
CA GLN A 73 1.35 -12.37 2.68
C GLN A 73 0.48 -11.65 3.71
N THR A 74 0.88 -10.46 4.15
CA THR A 74 0.11 -9.63 5.09
C THR A 74 -1.25 -9.27 4.49
N CYS A 75 -1.29 -8.90 3.22
CA CYS A 75 -2.53 -8.61 2.49
C CYS A 75 -3.41 -9.86 2.37
N ILE A 76 -2.83 -11.00 1.98
CA ILE A 76 -3.55 -12.29 1.86
C ILE A 76 -4.19 -12.69 3.19
N ASP A 77 -3.44 -12.59 4.28
CA ASP A 77 -3.91 -12.91 5.63
C ASP A 77 -5.04 -11.96 6.05
N MET A 78 -4.90 -10.67 5.75
CA MET A 78 -5.93 -9.68 6.02
C MET A 78 -7.24 -9.98 5.29
N VAL A 79 -7.17 -10.33 4.00
CA VAL A 79 -8.35 -10.74 3.21
C VAL A 79 -8.96 -12.02 3.79
N ASN A 80 -8.16 -13.04 4.04
CA ASN A 80 -8.67 -14.34 4.48
C ASN A 80 -9.31 -14.30 5.87
N ASN A 81 -8.77 -13.48 6.77
CA ASN A 81 -9.24 -13.40 8.15
C ASN A 81 -10.43 -12.45 8.32
N ASN A 82 -10.63 -11.49 7.40
CA ASN A 82 -11.58 -10.40 7.60
C ASN A 82 -12.60 -10.22 6.48
N ILE A 83 -12.66 -11.11 5.48
CA ILE A 83 -13.55 -10.94 4.31
C ILE A 83 -15.02 -10.69 4.70
N ASP A 84 -15.55 -11.42 5.69
CA ASP A 84 -16.93 -11.27 6.16
C ASP A 84 -17.19 -9.82 6.65
N LYS A 85 -16.26 -9.27 7.42
CA LYS A 85 -16.33 -7.89 7.94
C LYS A 85 -16.15 -6.87 6.82
N ILE A 86 -15.13 -7.05 5.97
CA ILE A 86 -14.84 -6.18 4.83
C ILE A 86 -16.07 -6.07 3.91
N PHE A 87 -16.68 -7.20 3.57
CA PHE A 87 -17.86 -7.23 2.70
C PHE A 87 -19.07 -6.56 3.36
N SER A 88 -19.35 -6.88 4.62
CA SER A 88 -20.44 -6.26 5.39
C SER A 88 -20.30 -4.73 5.46
N ASP A 89 -19.12 -4.22 5.77
CA ASP A 89 -18.85 -2.79 5.90
C ASP A 89 -19.01 -2.05 4.57
N ILE A 90 -18.57 -2.67 3.47
CA ILE A 90 -18.76 -2.12 2.12
C ILE A 90 -20.24 -2.07 1.76
N GLN A 91 -21.01 -3.11 2.08
CA GLN A 91 -22.46 -3.14 1.88
C GLN A 91 -23.18 -2.07 2.71
N ALA A 92 -22.72 -1.85 3.95
CA ALA A 92 -23.25 -0.81 4.84
C ALA A 92 -22.87 0.61 4.41
N GLY A 93 -21.86 0.76 3.54
CA GLY A 93 -21.34 2.06 3.11
C GLY A 93 -20.43 2.71 4.15
N ASP A 94 -19.81 1.93 5.03
CA ASP A 94 -18.88 2.43 6.05
C ASP A 94 -17.63 3.05 5.42
N ARG A 95 -16.91 3.86 6.20
CA ARG A 95 -15.69 4.54 5.74
C ARG A 95 -14.51 3.57 5.73
N ASP A 96 -13.63 3.68 4.73
CA ASP A 96 -12.49 2.76 4.57
C ASP A 96 -11.62 2.64 5.83
N GLY A 97 -11.29 3.78 6.43
CA GLY A 97 -10.50 3.83 7.67
C GLY A 97 -11.24 3.32 8.92
N GLN A 98 -12.58 3.24 8.90
CA GLN A 98 -13.34 2.60 9.98
C GLN A 98 -13.16 1.09 9.94
N THR A 99 -13.29 0.47 8.77
CA THR A 99 -13.05 -0.97 8.58
C THR A 99 -11.64 -1.36 9.01
N CYS A 100 -10.63 -0.58 8.63
CA CYS A 100 -9.24 -0.85 9.02
C CYS A 100 -8.96 -0.70 10.51
N TYR A 101 -9.67 0.21 11.19
CA TYR A 101 -9.64 0.30 12.65
C TYR A 101 -10.33 -0.92 13.29
N ASP A 102 -11.51 -1.29 12.79
CA ASP A 102 -12.33 -2.36 13.33
C ASP A 102 -11.67 -3.74 13.25
N ILE A 103 -10.88 -4.00 12.22
CA ILE A 103 -10.11 -5.25 12.07
C ILE A 103 -8.74 -5.21 12.77
N GLY A 104 -8.40 -4.10 13.42
CA GLY A 104 -7.17 -3.94 14.20
C GLY A 104 -5.92 -3.58 13.39
N ALA A 105 -6.03 -3.32 12.09
CA ALA A 105 -4.89 -2.93 11.25
C ALA A 105 -4.44 -1.48 11.52
N CYS A 106 -5.37 -0.61 11.91
CA CYS A 106 -5.12 0.78 12.27
C CYS A 106 -5.44 1.04 13.75
N THR A 107 -4.63 1.86 14.42
CA THR A 107 -4.85 2.23 15.84
C THR A 107 -5.75 3.45 16.01
N SER A 108 -6.12 4.12 14.93
CA SER A 108 -7.02 5.26 14.92
C SER A 108 -7.81 5.31 13.63
N ILE A 109 -8.99 5.92 13.67
CA ILE A 109 -9.80 6.18 12.49
C ILE A 109 -9.32 7.49 11.87
N PRO A 110 -8.87 7.52 10.61
CA PRO A 110 -8.50 8.75 9.92
C PRO A 110 -9.69 9.73 9.94
N THR A 111 -9.50 10.88 10.60
CA THR A 111 -10.58 11.88 10.74
C THR A 111 -10.96 12.49 9.39
N PHE A 112 -10.09 12.44 8.38
CA PHE A 112 -10.33 12.82 6.99
C PHE A 112 -9.56 11.91 6.02
N GLN A 113 -10.03 11.79 4.77
CA GLN A 113 -9.35 11.11 3.65
C GLN A 113 -8.04 11.86 3.31
N THR A 114 -7.03 11.78 4.18
CA THR A 114 -5.68 12.22 3.87
C THR A 114 -4.83 11.00 3.60
N ARG A 115 -5.15 10.29 2.51
CA ARG A 115 -4.08 9.57 1.82
C ARG A 115 -3.01 10.62 1.53
N PRO A 116 -1.79 10.55 2.11
CA PRO A 116 -0.70 11.40 1.65
C PRO A 116 -0.62 11.20 0.14
N PRO A 117 -0.43 12.26 -0.67
CA PRO A 117 -0.26 12.06 -2.10
C PRO A 117 0.93 11.12 -2.26
N HIS A 118 0.66 9.85 -2.62
CA HIS A 118 1.70 9.02 -3.21
C HIS A 118 2.21 9.87 -4.35
N THR A 119 3.49 10.23 -4.29
CA THR A 119 4.18 10.88 -5.39
C THR A 119 4.17 9.91 -6.54
N ARG A 120 3.08 9.88 -7.30
CA ARG A 120 3.05 9.36 -8.66
C ARG A 120 4.18 10.13 -9.35
N PRO A 121 5.23 9.46 -9.86
CA PRO A 121 6.23 10.15 -10.65
C PRO A 121 5.49 10.85 -11.78
N THR A 122 5.46 12.18 -11.77
CA THR A 122 4.95 12.96 -12.88
C THR A 122 5.81 12.55 -14.06
N ARG A 123 5.21 11.81 -15.01
CA ARG A 123 5.82 11.44 -16.28
C ARG A 123 6.41 12.73 -16.85
N ALA A 124 7.74 12.82 -16.88
CA ALA A 124 8.43 13.97 -17.44
C ALA A 124 7.84 14.19 -18.83
N ALA A 125 7.20 15.35 -19.01
CA ALA A 125 6.74 15.79 -20.31
C ALA A 125 7.97 15.80 -21.21
N GLY A 126 7.87 15.08 -22.33
CA GLY A 126 8.97 14.96 -23.28
C GLY A 126 9.48 16.33 -23.67
N THR A 127 10.79 16.51 -23.55
CA THR A 127 11.53 17.58 -24.23
C THR A 127 11.42 17.36 -25.73
N LEU A 128 10.85 18.36 -26.40
CA LEU A 128 11.02 18.65 -27.83
C LEU A 128 12.50 18.82 -28.18
#